data_AF-A0A7K2MSG0-F1
#
_entry.id   AF-A0A7K2MSG0-F1
#
_cell.length_a   1.000
_cell.length_b   1.000
_cell.length_c   1.000
_cell.angle_alpha   90.00
_cell.angle_beta   90.00
_cell.angle_gamma   90.00
#
_symmetry.space_group_name_H-M   'P 1'
#
loop_
_entity.id
_entity.type
_entity.pdbx_description
1 polymer ?
#
loop_
_entity_poly.entity_id
_entity_poly.type
_entity_poly.pdbx_seq_one_letter_code
_entity_poly.pdbx_strand_id
1 'polypeptide(L)' 'YPSVRYGIGGTRAVCDGLEHRWVNTGKPDTVVLEPGAAHVEATLMELRPMGIVPLPSFHARQAQDVTLTAS' A
#
# COMPACT_ATOMS: atom_id res chain seq x y z
N TYR A 1 19.14 6.08 -7.86
CA TYR A 1 19.18 4.60 -7.96
C TYR A 1 17.76 4.07 -7.80
N PRO A 2 17.32 3.10 -8.62
CA PRO A 2 16.01 2.47 -8.40
C PRO A 2 16.02 1.79 -7.02
N SER A 3 15.03 2.09 -6.18
CA SER A 3 14.79 1.35 -4.94
C SER A 3 13.85 0.18 -5.21
N VAL A 4 14.18 -1.00 -4.69
CA VAL A 4 13.28 -2.16 -4.76
C VAL A 4 12.11 -1.91 -3.81
N ARG A 5 10.89 -2.20 -4.27
CA ARG A 5 9.65 -2.01 -3.52
C ARG A 5 8.88 -3.33 -3.46
N TYR A 6 8.37 -3.66 -2.28
CA TYR A 6 7.57 -4.85 -2.04
C TYR A 6 6.18 -4.45 -1.55
N GLY A 7 5.14 -5.01 -2.18
CA GLY A 7 3.76 -4.80 -1.75
C GLY A 7 3.31 -5.88 -0.76
N ILE A 8 2.40 -5.52 0.14
CA ILE A 8 1.70 -6.45 1.06
C ILE A 8 0.20 -6.53 0.76
N GLY A 9 -0.20 -6.20 -0.46
CA GLY A 9 -1.61 -6.08 -0.85
C GLY A 9 -2.30 -4.82 -0.35
N GLY A 10 -3.62 -4.87 -0.26
CA GLY A 10 -4.45 -3.75 0.18
C GLY A 10 -5.83 -4.22 0.63
N THR A 11 -6.55 -3.35 1.32
CA THR A 11 -7.92 -3.57 1.75
C THR A 11 -8.85 -2.62 0.99
N ARG A 12 -10.08 -3.06 0.71
CA ARG A 12 -11.08 -2.24 0.03
C ARG A 12 -11.51 -1.07 0.91
N ALA A 13 -11.33 0.14 0.42
CA ALA A 13 -11.98 1.34 0.95
C ALA A 13 -13.36 1.53 0.28
N VAL A 14 -14.35 2.01 1.04
CA VAL A 14 -15.70 2.30 0.53
C VAL A 14 -15.98 3.78 0.79
N CYS A 15 -16.47 4.47 -0.23
CA CYS A 15 -16.95 5.85 -0.10
C CYS A 15 -18.44 5.83 0.24
N ASP A 16 -18.77 5.92 1.52
CA ASP A 16 -20.14 5.96 2.05
C ASP A 16 -20.51 7.34 2.65
N GLY A 17 -19.61 8.32 2.53
CA GLY A 17 -19.78 9.67 3.06
C GLY A 17 -19.31 9.85 4.51
N LEU A 18 -18.77 8.81 5.15
CA LEU A 18 -18.24 8.86 6.52
C LEU A 18 -16.72 8.75 6.54
N GLU A 19 -16.11 9.22 7.63
CA GLU A 19 -14.70 8.99 7.90
C GLU A 19 -14.50 7.58 8.48
N HIS A 20 -13.57 6.83 7.89
CA HIS A 20 -13.22 5.48 8.33
C HIS A 20 -11.72 5.31 8.45
N ARG A 21 -11.31 4.48 9.42
CA ARG A 21 -9.94 3.99 9.50
C ARG A 21 -9.82 2.66 8.78
N TRP A 22 -9.14 2.64 7.65
CA TRP A 22 -8.78 1.40 6.94
C TRP A 22 -7.42 0.90 7.39
N VAL A 23 -7.32 -0.40 7.64
CA VAL A 23 -6.07 -1.06 8.06
C VAL A 23 -5.82 -2.23 7.12
N ASN A 24 -4.57 -2.37 6.67
CA ASN A 24 -4.11 -3.53 5.92
C ASN A 24 -2.96 -4.19 6.68
N THR A 25 -3.02 -5.50 6.84
CA THR A 25 -1.94 -6.31 7.42
C THR A 25 -1.57 -7.40 6.44
N GLY A 26 -0.27 -7.60 6.21
CA GLY A 26 0.21 -8.62 5.30
C GLY A 26 1.72 -8.76 5.38
N LYS A 27 2.24 -9.80 4.73
CA LYS A 27 3.67 -9.99 4.47
C LYS A 27 3.87 -10.03 2.96
N PRO A 28 5.03 -9.61 2.42
CA PRO A 28 5.33 -9.81 1.01
C PRO A 28 5.34 -11.30 0.67
N ASP A 29 4.66 -11.70 -0.41
CA ASP A 29 4.53 -13.13 -0.76
C ASP A 29 5.82 -13.74 -1.34
N THR A 30 6.70 -12.92 -1.91
CA THR A 30 7.85 -13.38 -2.70
C THR A 30 9.19 -13.19 -2.02
N VAL A 31 9.24 -12.60 -0.83
CA VAL A 31 10.49 -12.27 -0.14
C VAL A 31 10.35 -12.28 1.37
N VAL A 32 11.42 -12.72 2.05
CA VAL A 32 11.61 -12.47 3.48
C VAL A 32 12.39 -11.18 3.63
N LEU A 33 11.81 -10.19 4.30
CA LEU A 33 12.48 -8.92 4.57
C LEU A 33 13.39 -9.06 5.79
N GLU A 34 14.64 -8.64 5.66
CA GLU A 34 15.57 -8.54 6.78
C GLU A 34 15.16 -7.41 7.73
N PRO A 35 15.34 -7.56 9.05
CA PRO A 35 15.12 -6.48 10.01
C PRO A 35 16.00 -5.26 9.73
N GLY A 36 15.47 -4.05 9.96
CA GLY A 36 16.22 -2.81 9.72
C GLY A 36 15.36 -1.62 9.30
N ALA A 37 16.01 -0.51 8.96
CA ALA A 37 15.33 0.70 8.50
C ALA A 37 14.60 0.45 7.16
N ALA A 38 13.35 0.89 7.08
CA ALA A 38 12.53 0.78 5.88
C ALA A 38 11.67 2.04 5.68
N HIS A 39 11.29 2.28 4.43
CA HIS A 39 10.37 3.34 4.05
C HIS A 39 9.06 2.70 3.58
N VAL A 40 7.96 3.01 4.26
CA VAL A 40 6.63 2.47 3.97
C VAL A 40 5.79 3.53 3.30
N GLU A 41 5.00 3.11 2.31
CA GLU A 41 4.01 3.95 1.64
C GLU A 41 2.65 3.28 1.66
N ALA A 42 1.62 4.07 1.94
CA ALA A 42 0.22 3.68 1.82
C ALA A 42 -0.47 4.65 0.85
N THR A 43 -1.17 4.10 -0.14
CA THR A 43 -1.83 4.89 -1.19
C THR A 43 -3.29 4.53 -1.27
N LEU A 44 -4.16 5.52 -1.10
CA LEU A 44 -5.57 5.41 -1.42
C LEU A 44 -5.77 5.68 -2.91
N MET A 45 -6.34 4.71 -3.63
CA MET A 45 -6.58 4.83 -5.06
C MET A 45 -7.95 4.30 -5.44
N GLU A 46 -8.48 4.82 -6.53
CA GLU A 46 -9.67 4.34 -7.21
C GLU A 46 -9.27 3.72 -8.55
N LEU A 47 -9.78 2.53 -8.84
CA LEU A 47 -9.63 1.90 -10.15
C LEU A 47 -10.76 2.38 -11.06
N ARG A 48 -10.43 3.25 -12.02
CA ARG A 48 -11.41 3.83 -12.95
C ARG A 48 -11.50 2.98 -14.22
N PRO A 49 -12.70 2.64 -14.70
CA PRO A 49 -12.87 1.94 -15.97
C PRO A 49 -12.32 2.82 -17.11
N MET A 50 -11.24 2.39 -17.75
CA MET A 50 -10.67 3.02 -18.93
C MET A 50 -10.34 1.94 -19.97
N GLY A 51 -11.27 1.70 -20.89
CA GLY A 51 -11.13 0.57 -21.83
C GLY A 51 -11.16 -0.78 -21.11
N ILE A 52 -10.28 -1.70 -21.52
CA ILE A 52 -10.25 -3.08 -20.99
C ILE A 52 -9.50 -3.23 -19.65
N VAL A 53 -8.64 -2.28 -19.30
CA VAL A 53 -7.85 -2.32 -18.06
C VAL A 53 -8.22 -1.10 -17.22
N PRO A 54 -8.72 -1.30 -15.98
CA PRO A 54 -8.97 -0.16 -15.11
C PRO A 54 -7.64 0.51 -14.72
N LEU A 55 -7.62 1.83 -14.74
CA LEU A 55 -6.43 2.61 -14.42
C LEU A 55 -6.54 3.20 -13.01
N PRO A 56 -5.43 3.28 -12.26
CA PRO A 56 -5.43 3.86 -10.93
C PRO A 56 -5.54 5.39 -10.99
N SER A 57 -6.44 5.96 -10.19
CA SER A 57 -6.49 7.37 -9.82
C SER A 57 -6.10 7.48 -8.35
N PHE A 58 -4.98 8.15 -8.07
CA PHE A 58 -4.46 8.29 -6.71
C PHE A 58 -5.14 9.46 -6.00
N HIS A 59 -5.78 9.18 -4.86
CA HIS A 59 -6.50 10.18 -4.06
C HIS A 59 -5.65 10.71 -2.91
N ALA A 60 -4.87 9.84 -2.27
CA ALA A 60 -3.98 10.21 -1.19
C ALA A 60 -2.79 9.26 -1.12
N ARG A 61 -1.64 9.77 -0.69
CA ARG A 61 -0.44 8.97 -0.40
C ARG A 61 0.16 9.44 0.90
N GLN A 62 0.47 8.49 1.77
CA GLN A 62 1.20 8.71 3.00
C GLN A 62 2.47 7.87 2.98
N ALA A 63 3.54 8.44 3.52
CA ALA A 63 4.83 7.77 3.64
C ALA A 63 5.35 7.91 5.06
N GLN A 64 6.05 6.89 5.55
CA GLN A 64 6.61 6.86 6.89
C GLN A 64 7.85 5.99 6.95
N ASP A 65 8.90 6.49 7.61
CA ASP A 65 10.07 5.68 7.95
C ASP A 65 9.76 4.83 9.17
N VAL A 66 10.13 3.56 9.10
CA VAL A 66 9.89 2.55 10.14
C VAL A 66 11.13 1.68 10.35
N THR A 67 11.13 0.90 11.43
CA THR A 67 12.11 -0.18 11.63
C THR A 67 11.38 -1.51 11.56
N LEU A 68 11.75 -2.35 10.59
CA LEU A 68 11.30 -3.73 10.49
C LEU A 68 11.92 -4.53 11.62
N THR A 69 11.08 -5.27 12.34
CA THR A 69 11.51 -6.24 13.34
C THR A 69 11.56 -7.63 12.75
N ALA A 70 12.30 -8.53 13.39
CA ALA A 70 12.17 -9.96 13.11
C ALA A 70 10.72 -10.42 13.34
N SER A 71 10.28 -11.43 12.57
CA SER A 71 8.99 -12.09 12.76
C SER A 71 8.93 -12.92 14.04
#